data_AF-A0A1W9G5N1-F1
#
_entry.id   AF-A0A1W9G5N1-F1
#
_cell.length_a   1.000
_cell.length_b   1.000
_cell.length_c   1.000
_cell.angle_alpha   90.00
_cell.angle_beta   90.00
_cell.angle_gamma   90.00
#
_symmetry.space_group_name_H-M   'P 1'
#
loop_
_entity.id
_entity.type
_entity.pdbx_description
1 polymer ?
#
loop_
_entity_poly.entity_id
_entity_poly.type
_entity_poly.pdbx_seq_one_letter_code
_entity_poly.pdbx_strand_id
1 'polypeptide(L)'
;MLAGAFSVSLMAGPANAGDRKHDRDDDNDKKHSLVMRPYSDHNLRYMVMQLQREVENLKKEIAARPAGTGTSTGPSLTDFNALKTRVADAETMLGQHTTSLTEVKSNPVLSLKDYLRVETTAVNGMLGPHIIFTGANVHVRNGANATTTTNSLGNLVLGYNETAQGVARDGSHNLVSGQGNSFRSFGGLVFGTDNVISGQFATVLGGGQNRAIAPYSTVIGSMQNVSDSNYEITPMPQSGGGSTGGGGF
;
A
#
# COMPACT_ATOMS: atom_id res chain seq x y z
N MET A 1 -70.05 38.10 -18.05
CA MET A 1 -69.32 38.90 -19.07
C MET A 1 -68.27 37.95 -19.64
N LEU A 2 -68.50 37.14 -20.68
CA LEU A 2 -68.88 37.43 -22.09
C LEU A 2 -68.00 38.56 -22.66
N ALA A 3 -67.32 38.48 -23.80
CA ALA A 3 -67.28 37.57 -24.95
C ALA A 3 -65.90 37.74 -25.64
N GLY A 4 -65.30 36.76 -26.33
CA GLY A 4 -65.47 36.52 -27.78
C GLY A 4 -64.41 37.32 -28.58
N ALA A 5 -63.88 36.96 -29.74
CA ALA A 5 -64.03 35.85 -30.69
C ALA A 5 -63.25 36.29 -31.96
N PHE A 6 -62.57 35.38 -32.68
CA PHE A 6 -62.37 35.37 -34.16
C PHE A 6 -61.62 36.58 -34.81
N SER A 7 -61.01 36.58 -36.00
CA SER A 7 -60.44 35.64 -36.98
C SER A 7 -60.02 36.48 -38.21
N VAL A 8 -59.02 36.00 -38.97
CA VAL A 8 -58.91 36.06 -40.46
C VAL A 8 -58.52 37.37 -41.18
N SER A 9 -57.36 37.28 -41.87
CA SER A 9 -57.02 37.62 -43.27
C SER A 9 -57.41 38.96 -43.91
N LEU A 10 -56.45 39.60 -44.58
CA LEU A 10 -56.65 40.11 -45.95
C LEU A 10 -55.32 40.33 -46.71
N MET A 11 -55.23 39.69 -47.89
CA MET A 11 -54.35 40.06 -49.00
C MET A 11 -54.82 41.35 -49.67
N ALA A 12 -53.90 42.16 -50.18
CA ALA A 12 -54.03 42.87 -51.48
C ALA A 12 -52.70 43.58 -51.86
N GLY A 13 -52.12 43.24 -53.03
CA GLY A 13 -51.31 44.17 -53.82
C GLY A 13 -52.18 44.81 -54.93
N PRO A 14 -51.62 45.35 -56.03
CA PRO A 14 -50.47 46.25 -56.20
C PRO A 14 -50.82 47.50 -57.08
N ALA A 15 -49.78 48.24 -57.49
CA ALA A 15 -49.66 49.13 -58.67
C ALA A 15 -50.23 50.58 -58.60
N ASN A 16 -49.41 51.60 -58.94
CA ASN A 16 -49.22 52.07 -60.32
C ASN A 16 -48.26 53.29 -60.42
N ALA A 17 -47.61 53.39 -61.60
CA ALA A 17 -46.90 54.47 -62.32
C ALA A 17 -46.97 55.93 -61.80
N GLY A 18 -46.02 56.83 -62.06
CA GLY A 18 -45.02 56.95 -63.12
C GLY A 18 -44.80 58.46 -63.42
N ASP A 19 -43.64 58.76 -64.02
CA ASP A 19 -43.25 60.00 -64.72
C ASP A 19 -43.11 61.34 -63.97
N ARG A 20 -41.89 61.93 -64.05
CA ARG A 20 -41.59 63.00 -65.02
C ARG A 20 -40.08 63.39 -65.03
N LYS A 21 -39.57 63.52 -66.25
CA LYS A 21 -38.22 63.96 -66.66
C LYS A 21 -38.08 65.49 -66.59
N HIS A 22 -36.84 65.99 -66.49
CA HIS A 22 -36.16 66.90 -67.43
C HIS A 22 -35.15 67.85 -66.75
N ASP A 23 -33.87 67.59 -67.04
CA ASP A 23 -32.79 68.46 -67.53
C ASP A 23 -32.74 69.93 -67.12
N ARG A 24 -31.56 70.34 -66.64
CA ARG A 24 -30.84 71.48 -67.21
C ARG A 24 -29.35 71.45 -66.88
N ASP A 25 -28.57 71.49 -67.95
CA ASP A 25 -27.14 71.72 -68.05
C ASP A 25 -26.72 73.05 -67.40
N ASP A 26 -25.50 73.14 -66.86
CA ASP A 26 -24.55 74.15 -67.32
C ASP A 26 -23.12 73.89 -66.81
N ASP A 27 -22.21 74.02 -67.76
CA ASP A 27 -20.82 73.60 -67.73
C ASP A 27 -19.89 74.62 -67.05
N ASN A 28 -18.88 74.07 -66.38
CA ASN A 28 -17.47 74.41 -66.55
C ASN A 28 -17.01 75.86 -66.28
N ASP A 29 -16.41 76.09 -65.10
CA ASP A 29 -15.09 76.73 -65.03
C ASP A 29 -14.45 76.66 -63.64
N LYS A 30 -13.44 75.79 -63.49
CA LYS A 30 -12.12 76.13 -62.93
C LYS A 30 -11.22 74.88 -62.83
N LYS A 31 -10.41 74.73 -63.89
CA LYS A 31 -8.98 74.41 -63.88
C LYS A 31 -8.55 73.11 -63.18
N HIS A 32 -8.11 72.19 -64.04
CA HIS A 32 -7.23 71.07 -63.77
C HIS A 32 -6.15 71.38 -62.72
N SER A 33 -6.17 70.60 -61.65
CA SER A 33 -5.00 70.28 -60.83
C SER A 33 -5.04 68.77 -60.64
N LEU A 34 -4.40 68.03 -61.56
CA LEU A 34 -3.95 66.66 -61.30
C LEU A 34 -2.87 66.71 -60.23
N VAL A 35 -3.28 66.98 -58.99
CA VAL A 35 -2.50 66.64 -57.81
C VAL A 35 -3.00 65.26 -57.42
N MET A 36 -2.20 64.24 -57.72
CA MET A 36 -2.26 62.98 -56.98
C MET A 36 -2.05 63.34 -55.50
N ARG A 37 -3.15 63.53 -54.77
CA ARG A 37 -3.14 63.44 -53.32
C ARG A 37 -3.05 61.94 -53.01
N PRO A 38 -2.04 61.49 -52.25
CA PRO A 38 -1.94 60.09 -51.87
C PRO A 38 -3.20 59.76 -51.08
N TYR A 39 -3.91 58.68 -51.47
CA TYR A 39 -5.09 58.10 -50.82
C TYR A 39 -5.88 59.08 -49.93
N SER A 40 -6.99 59.63 -50.44
CA SER A 40 -7.89 60.44 -49.63
C SER A 40 -8.16 59.73 -48.29
N ASP A 41 -7.95 60.44 -47.18
CA ASP A 41 -8.15 59.96 -45.80
C ASP A 41 -9.49 59.22 -45.63
N HIS A 42 -10.47 59.56 -46.48
CA HIS A 42 -11.75 58.86 -46.60
C HIS A 42 -11.64 57.37 -47.02
N ASN A 43 -10.82 57.03 -48.02
CA ASN A 43 -10.63 55.64 -48.47
C ASN A 43 -9.86 54.81 -47.43
N LEU A 44 -8.86 55.41 -46.78
CA LEU A 44 -8.10 54.72 -45.74
C LEU A 44 -8.97 54.47 -44.51
N ARG A 45 -9.79 55.45 -44.10
CA ARG A 45 -10.80 55.28 -43.05
C ARG A 45 -11.82 54.21 -43.40
N TYR A 46 -12.26 54.13 -44.66
CA TYR A 46 -13.20 53.10 -45.10
C TYR A 46 -12.58 51.70 -45.01
N MET A 47 -11.33 51.54 -45.44
CA MET A 47 -10.61 50.26 -45.40
C MET A 47 -10.31 49.81 -43.97
N VAL A 48 -9.92 50.75 -43.08
CA VAL A 48 -9.73 50.48 -41.64
C VAL A 48 -11.04 50.08 -40.98
N MET A 49 -12.15 50.71 -41.34
CA MET A 49 -13.47 50.37 -40.81
C MET A 49 -13.95 48.97 -41.27
N GLN A 50 -13.65 48.58 -42.51
CA GLN A 50 -13.91 47.22 -43.01
C GLN A 50 -13.05 46.19 -42.30
N LEU A 51 -11.75 46.45 -42.15
CA LEU A 51 -10.84 45.56 -41.41
C LEU A 51 -11.24 45.43 -39.93
N GLN A 52 -11.67 46.51 -39.29
CA GLN A 52 -12.17 46.47 -37.91
C GLN A 52 -13.47 45.67 -37.81
N ARG A 53 -14.37 45.82 -38.80
CA ARG A 53 -15.59 45.02 -38.88
C ARG A 53 -15.28 43.54 -39.09
N GLU A 54 -14.29 43.23 -39.92
CA GLU A 54 -13.85 41.87 -40.20
C GLU A 54 -13.16 41.25 -38.97
N VAL A 55 -12.33 42.00 -38.25
CA VAL A 55 -11.75 41.58 -36.97
C VAL A 55 -12.85 41.33 -35.92
N GLU A 56 -13.86 42.19 -35.82
CA GLU A 56 -14.97 41.99 -34.89
C GLU A 56 -15.88 40.83 -35.31
N ASN A 57 -16.06 40.60 -36.61
CA ASN A 57 -16.77 39.43 -37.14
C ASN A 57 -15.98 38.15 -36.86
N LEU A 58 -14.67 38.14 -37.07
CA LEU A 58 -13.79 37.01 -36.79
C LEU A 58 -13.72 36.71 -35.28
N LYS A 59 -13.65 37.74 -34.42
CA LYS A 59 -13.77 37.57 -32.96
C LYS A 59 -15.11 36.96 -32.57
N LYS A 60 -16.21 37.39 -33.22
CA LYS A 60 -17.53 36.81 -33.03
C LYS A 60 -17.61 35.38 -33.55
N GLU A 61 -17.01 35.04 -34.68
CA GLU A 61 -16.97 33.66 -35.21
C GLU A 61 -16.15 32.72 -34.34
N ILE A 62 -15.03 33.19 -33.78
CA ILE A 62 -14.22 32.43 -32.82
C ILE A 62 -14.98 32.22 -31.51
N ALA A 63 -15.73 33.23 -31.04
CA ALA A 63 -16.56 33.12 -29.84
C ALA A 63 -17.87 32.34 -30.06
N ALA A 64 -18.40 32.35 -31.29
CA ALA A 64 -19.64 31.67 -31.68
C ALA A 64 -19.41 30.25 -32.23
N ARG A 65 -18.15 29.80 -32.35
CA ARG A 65 -17.84 28.38 -32.58
C ARG A 65 -18.53 27.57 -31.47
N PRO A 66 -19.59 26.81 -31.78
CA PRO A 66 -20.30 26.07 -30.75
C PRO A 66 -19.33 25.08 -30.13
N ALA A 67 -19.46 24.85 -28.82
CA ALA A 67 -19.00 23.59 -28.25
C ALA A 67 -19.82 22.47 -28.92
N GLY A 68 -19.26 21.91 -30.00
CA GLY A 68 -19.70 20.75 -30.78
C GLY A 68 -21.20 20.43 -30.80
N THR A 69 -21.90 20.85 -31.86
CA THR A 69 -23.13 20.16 -32.32
C THR A 69 -23.11 20.04 -33.86
N GLY A 70 -22.37 19.06 -34.38
CA GLY A 70 -22.42 18.66 -35.80
C GLY A 70 -21.07 18.25 -36.38
N THR A 71 -20.85 16.93 -36.53
CA THR A 71 -19.89 16.28 -37.43
C THR A 71 -18.46 16.88 -37.51
N SER A 72 -17.84 17.20 -36.39
CA SER A 72 -16.38 17.26 -36.35
C SER A 72 -15.86 15.83 -36.33
N THR A 73 -15.25 15.37 -37.42
CA THR A 73 -14.50 14.11 -37.49
C THR A 73 -13.20 14.14 -36.66
N GLY A 74 -13.04 15.14 -35.77
CA GLY A 74 -11.89 15.31 -34.87
C GLY A 74 -12.33 15.67 -33.44
N PRO A 75 -11.47 15.39 -32.45
CA PRO A 75 -11.78 15.56 -31.03
C PRO A 75 -12.08 17.03 -30.67
N SER A 76 -13.06 17.23 -29.79
CA SER A 76 -13.43 18.56 -29.25
C SER A 76 -12.33 19.12 -28.35
N LEU A 77 -12.28 20.44 -28.17
CA LEU A 77 -11.39 21.08 -27.19
C LEU A 77 -11.59 20.51 -25.76
N THR A 78 -12.83 20.13 -25.43
CA THR A 78 -13.18 19.46 -24.17
C THR A 78 -12.49 18.10 -24.04
N ASP A 79 -12.47 17.31 -25.11
CA ASP A 79 -11.82 15.99 -25.14
C ASP A 79 -10.31 16.12 -25.01
N PHE A 80 -9.71 17.13 -25.66
CA PHE A 80 -8.28 17.42 -25.54
C PHE A 80 -7.87 17.80 -24.12
N ASN A 81 -8.64 18.67 -23.46
CA ASN A 81 -8.37 19.05 -22.07
C ASN A 81 -8.55 17.87 -21.11
N ALA A 82 -9.57 17.03 -21.34
CA ALA A 82 -9.75 15.79 -20.58
C ALA A 82 -8.58 14.82 -20.77
N LEU A 83 -8.07 14.68 -22.01
CA LEU A 83 -6.89 13.85 -22.30
C LEU A 83 -5.63 14.41 -21.63
N LYS A 84 -5.43 15.73 -21.66
CA LYS A 84 -4.30 16.39 -21.00
C LYS A 84 -4.28 16.11 -19.50
N THR A 85 -5.43 16.22 -18.82
CA THR A 85 -5.55 15.88 -17.40
C THR A 85 -5.21 14.42 -17.15
N ARG A 86 -5.76 13.49 -17.95
CA ARG A 86 -5.46 12.05 -17.83
C ARG A 86 -3.98 11.72 -18.00
N VAL A 87 -3.26 12.43 -18.88
CA VAL A 87 -1.81 12.25 -19.05
C VAL A 87 -1.05 12.73 -17.83
N ALA A 88 -1.39 13.90 -17.28
CA ALA A 88 -0.76 14.42 -16.06
C ALA A 88 -1.00 13.50 -14.84
N ASP A 89 -2.21 12.95 -14.71
CA ASP A 89 -2.53 11.97 -13.67
C ASP A 89 -1.73 10.68 -13.86
N ALA A 90 -1.58 10.20 -15.10
CA ALA A 90 -0.79 9.01 -15.42
C ALA A 90 0.71 9.20 -15.13
N GLU A 91 1.29 10.35 -15.46
CA GLU A 91 2.67 10.71 -15.13
C GLU A 91 2.88 10.73 -13.60
N THR A 92 1.91 11.26 -12.86
CA THR A 92 1.91 11.26 -11.40
C THR A 92 1.89 9.83 -10.84
N MET A 93 1.00 8.97 -11.34
CA MET A 93 0.94 7.55 -10.95
C MET A 93 2.23 6.79 -11.30
N LEU A 94 2.84 7.07 -12.46
CA LEU A 94 4.10 6.46 -12.85
C LEU A 94 5.25 6.88 -11.92
N GLY A 95 5.27 8.14 -11.50
CA GLY A 95 6.18 8.64 -10.48
C GLY A 95 6.01 7.87 -9.16
N GLN A 96 4.76 7.71 -8.71
CA GLN A 96 4.44 6.95 -7.49
C GLN A 96 4.87 5.48 -7.58
N HIS A 97 4.56 4.79 -8.69
CA HIS A 97 4.98 3.41 -8.91
C HIS A 97 6.51 3.25 -8.94
N THR A 98 7.22 4.22 -9.51
CA THR A 98 8.70 4.22 -9.53
C THR A 98 9.27 4.31 -8.11
N THR A 99 8.67 5.13 -7.25
CA THR A 99 9.01 5.21 -5.82
C THR A 99 8.74 3.88 -5.13
N SER A 100 7.54 3.32 -5.25
CA SER A 100 7.20 2.03 -4.63
C SER A 100 8.11 0.89 -5.08
N LEU A 101 8.49 0.84 -6.36
CA LEU A 101 9.42 -0.18 -6.86
C LEU A 101 10.81 -0.05 -6.24
N THR A 102 11.26 1.19 -6.02
CA THR A 102 12.55 1.46 -5.37
C THR A 102 12.51 1.00 -3.91
N GLU A 103 11.44 1.30 -3.19
CA GLU A 103 11.22 0.86 -1.81
C GLU A 103 11.21 -0.67 -1.71
N VAL A 104 10.46 -1.36 -2.59
CA VAL A 104 10.40 -2.83 -2.62
C VAL A 104 11.76 -3.44 -2.94
N LYS A 105 12.49 -2.91 -3.94
CA LYS A 105 13.83 -3.41 -4.29
C LYS A 105 14.86 -3.21 -3.18
N SER A 106 14.70 -2.18 -2.36
CA SER A 106 15.57 -1.91 -1.20
C SER A 106 15.19 -2.71 0.05
N ASN A 107 14.06 -3.43 0.04
CA ASN A 107 13.59 -4.17 1.19
C ASN A 107 14.56 -5.32 1.55
N PRO A 108 15.13 -5.33 2.77
CA PRO A 108 16.08 -6.36 3.20
C PRO A 108 15.52 -7.79 3.15
N VAL A 109 14.20 -7.99 3.20
CA VAL A 109 13.56 -9.31 3.12
C VAL A 109 13.90 -10.02 1.81
N LEU A 110 14.14 -9.29 0.71
CA LEU A 110 14.52 -9.89 -0.57
C LEU A 110 15.89 -10.60 -0.52
N SER A 111 16.75 -10.24 0.43
CA SER A 111 18.03 -10.94 0.64
C SER A 111 17.87 -12.36 1.20
N LEU A 112 16.70 -12.69 1.75
CA LEU A 112 16.42 -14.02 2.29
C LEU A 112 16.23 -15.08 1.20
N LYS A 113 16.04 -14.68 -0.06
CA LYS A 113 15.72 -15.59 -1.19
C LYS A 113 16.71 -16.76 -1.35
N ASP A 114 17.97 -16.56 -0.97
CA ASP A 114 19.03 -17.56 -1.12
C ASP A 114 19.06 -18.55 0.06
N TYR A 115 18.36 -18.23 1.16
CA TYR A 115 18.44 -18.97 2.42
C TYR A 115 17.09 -19.51 2.89
N LEU A 116 15.97 -18.89 2.53
CA LEU A 116 14.63 -19.21 3.03
C LEU A 116 13.70 -19.68 1.92
N ARG A 117 13.10 -20.86 2.10
CA ARG A 117 12.12 -21.42 1.17
C ARG A 117 10.86 -21.84 1.90
N VAL A 118 9.70 -21.59 1.28
CA VAL A 118 8.40 -22.12 1.72
C VAL A 118 8.00 -23.25 0.79
N GLU A 119 7.89 -24.47 1.32
CA GLU A 119 7.42 -25.64 0.57
C GLU A 119 6.00 -25.98 0.99
N THR A 120 5.02 -25.78 0.10
CA THR A 120 3.60 -26.01 0.44
C THR A 120 3.17 -27.47 0.35
N THR A 121 3.96 -28.31 -0.32
CA THR A 121 3.70 -29.73 -0.48
C THR A 121 4.29 -30.55 0.66
N ALA A 122 3.99 -31.85 0.70
CA ALA A 122 4.62 -32.74 1.65
C ALA A 122 6.13 -32.85 1.39
N VAL A 123 6.93 -32.81 2.47
CA VAL A 123 8.37 -33.01 2.46
C VAL A 123 8.68 -34.08 3.51
N ASN A 124 9.43 -35.12 3.14
CA ASN A 124 9.78 -36.25 4.02
C ASN A 124 8.57 -36.87 4.76
N GLY A 125 7.41 -36.95 4.10
CA GLY A 125 6.18 -37.52 4.68
C GLY A 125 5.41 -36.60 5.64
N MET A 126 5.91 -35.38 5.90
CA MET A 126 5.21 -34.38 6.72
C MET A 126 4.41 -33.41 5.83
N LEU A 127 3.16 -33.13 6.21
CA LEU A 127 2.30 -32.18 5.52
C LEU A 127 2.92 -30.77 5.57
N GLY A 128 2.80 -30.04 4.47
CA GLY A 128 3.20 -28.64 4.40
C GLY A 128 2.17 -27.68 5.02
N PRO A 129 2.47 -26.37 5.05
CA PRO A 129 3.68 -25.75 4.52
C PRO A 129 4.90 -25.88 5.44
N HIS A 130 6.08 -26.04 4.85
CA HIS A 130 7.38 -26.05 5.54
C HIS A 130 8.09 -24.73 5.32
N ILE A 131 8.68 -24.18 6.39
CA ILE A 131 9.65 -23.08 6.28
C ILE A 131 11.03 -23.69 6.45
N ILE A 132 11.84 -23.63 5.39
CA ILE A 132 13.15 -24.29 5.34
C ILE A 132 14.25 -23.23 5.20
N PHE A 133 15.20 -23.27 6.12
CA PHE A 133 16.43 -22.49 6.07
C PHE A 133 17.56 -23.37 5.49
N THR A 134 18.24 -22.92 4.43
CA THR A 134 19.35 -23.65 3.78
C THR A 134 20.57 -22.74 3.70
N GLY A 135 21.76 -23.25 4.07
CA GLY A 135 23.02 -22.49 3.96
C GLY A 135 23.16 -21.31 4.93
N ALA A 136 22.33 -21.23 5.99
CA ALA A 136 22.35 -20.17 6.98
C ALA A 136 22.11 -20.69 8.40
N ASN A 137 22.65 -19.97 9.40
CA ASN A 137 22.35 -20.19 10.82
C ASN A 137 21.11 -19.40 11.23
N VAL A 138 20.30 -19.96 12.16
CA VAL A 138 19.14 -19.27 12.73
C VAL A 138 19.45 -18.86 14.17
N HIS A 139 19.43 -17.56 14.45
CA HIS A 139 19.64 -17.02 15.79
C HIS A 139 18.32 -16.48 16.35
N VAL A 140 17.83 -17.06 17.45
CA VAL A 140 16.69 -16.55 18.21
C VAL A 140 17.24 -15.76 19.40
N ARG A 141 17.19 -14.43 19.32
CA ARG A 141 17.80 -13.52 20.30
C ARG A 141 16.75 -12.66 20.97
N ASN A 142 17.00 -12.32 22.22
CA ASN A 142 16.11 -11.49 23.01
C ASN A 142 16.33 -9.97 22.86
N GLY A 143 17.36 -9.57 22.09
CA GLY A 143 17.69 -8.17 21.82
C GLY A 143 18.47 -7.44 22.92
N ALA A 144 18.83 -8.11 24.03
CA ALA A 144 19.51 -7.49 25.17
C ALA A 144 21.05 -7.53 25.08
N ASN A 145 21.62 -7.90 23.92
CA ASN A 145 23.06 -7.98 23.64
C ASN A 145 23.88 -8.94 24.54
N ALA A 146 23.25 -9.74 25.38
CA ALA A 146 23.90 -10.76 26.21
C ALA A 146 22.96 -11.95 26.48
N THR A 147 23.52 -13.17 26.54
CA THR A 147 22.74 -14.39 26.83
C THR A 147 22.18 -14.42 28.25
N THR A 148 22.90 -13.82 29.20
CA THR A 148 22.59 -13.84 30.64
C THR A 148 21.52 -12.83 31.05
N THR A 149 21.25 -11.83 30.22
CA THR A 149 20.22 -10.83 30.46
C THR A 149 18.88 -11.36 29.96
N THR A 150 17.88 -11.43 30.82
CA THR A 150 16.54 -11.92 30.45
C THR A 150 15.54 -10.77 30.30
N ASN A 151 14.63 -10.90 29.35
CA ASN A 151 13.51 -9.98 29.12
C ASN A 151 12.29 -10.71 28.53
N SER A 152 12.16 -12.02 28.84
CA SER A 152 11.10 -12.92 28.34
C SER A 152 11.11 -13.20 26.83
N LEU A 153 12.00 -12.58 26.04
CA LEU A 153 12.12 -12.80 24.60
C LEU A 153 13.26 -13.79 24.27
N GLY A 154 13.34 -14.18 23.01
CA GLY A 154 14.43 -15.04 22.51
C GLY A 154 14.26 -16.53 22.83
N ASN A 155 13.05 -16.99 23.15
CA ASN A 155 12.74 -18.40 23.39
C ASN A 155 12.26 -19.09 22.10
N LEU A 156 12.54 -20.38 21.93
CA LEU A 156 11.97 -21.23 20.87
C LEU A 156 10.91 -22.14 21.50
N VAL A 157 9.65 -21.99 21.09
CA VAL A 157 8.51 -22.72 21.65
C VAL A 157 7.89 -23.61 20.57
N LEU A 158 7.80 -24.91 20.85
CA LEU A 158 7.22 -25.94 20.00
C LEU A 158 5.85 -26.36 20.57
N GLY A 159 4.78 -25.93 19.93
CA GLY A 159 3.40 -25.99 20.46
C GLY A 159 2.97 -24.66 21.07
N TYR A 160 1.87 -24.65 21.82
CA TYR A 160 1.34 -23.40 22.39
C TYR A 160 1.86 -23.12 23.80
N ASN A 161 2.39 -24.14 24.50
CA ASN A 161 2.70 -24.05 25.92
C ASN A 161 1.50 -23.45 26.66
N GLU A 162 0.36 -24.13 26.61
CA GLU A 162 -0.91 -23.61 27.11
C GLU A 162 -0.80 -23.25 28.60
N THR A 163 -1.42 -22.14 29.00
CA THR A 163 -1.25 -21.58 30.34
C THR A 163 -2.14 -22.27 31.36
N ALA A 164 -1.55 -22.72 32.47
CA ALA A 164 -2.23 -22.81 33.76
C ALA A 164 -2.05 -21.49 34.53
N GLN A 165 -3.00 -21.11 35.38
CA GLN A 165 -2.91 -19.87 36.17
C GLN A 165 -1.63 -19.81 37.01
N GLY A 166 -0.90 -18.69 37.02
CA GLY A 166 0.29 -18.48 37.86
C GLY A 166 1.64 -19.00 37.31
N VAL A 167 1.70 -19.40 36.04
CA VAL A 167 2.93 -19.86 35.36
C VAL A 167 3.86 -18.69 35.06
N ALA A 168 5.16 -18.83 35.34
CA ALA A 168 6.16 -17.79 35.13
C ALA A 168 7.05 -18.08 33.92
N ARG A 169 7.12 -17.12 32.99
CA ARG A 169 7.84 -17.23 31.71
C ARG A 169 8.74 -16.01 31.50
N ASP A 170 9.47 -15.68 32.56
CA ASP A 170 10.32 -14.49 32.66
C ASP A 170 11.70 -14.72 32.01
N GLY A 171 12.00 -15.96 31.63
CA GLY A 171 13.27 -16.39 31.06
C GLY A 171 13.45 -16.07 29.57
N SER A 172 14.70 -16.05 29.13
CA SER A 172 15.10 -15.84 27.72
C SER A 172 15.97 -16.98 27.23
N HIS A 173 16.07 -17.20 25.91
CA HIS A 173 16.99 -18.19 25.35
C HIS A 173 16.71 -19.65 25.78
N ASN A 174 15.44 -19.99 26.00
CA ASN A 174 15.01 -21.35 26.36
C ASN A 174 14.39 -22.09 25.17
N LEU A 175 14.52 -23.43 25.18
CA LEU A 175 13.82 -24.33 24.28
C LEU A 175 12.67 -25.02 25.01
N VAL A 176 11.45 -24.86 24.51
CA VAL A 176 10.23 -25.23 25.22
C VAL A 176 9.33 -26.08 24.34
N SER A 177 8.77 -27.15 24.88
CA SER A 177 7.74 -27.94 24.19
C SER A 177 6.77 -28.59 25.18
N GLY A 178 5.53 -28.81 24.76
CA GLY A 178 4.46 -29.34 25.60
C GLY A 178 3.61 -28.25 26.24
N GLN A 179 3.02 -28.53 27.40
CA GLN A 179 1.93 -27.75 27.99
C GLN A 179 2.31 -27.23 29.39
N GLY A 180 1.89 -26.01 29.75
CA GLY A 180 1.98 -25.53 31.14
C GLY A 180 3.38 -25.29 31.69
N ASN A 181 4.43 -25.37 30.86
CA ASN A 181 5.80 -25.25 31.30
C ASN A 181 6.16 -23.80 31.69
N SER A 182 6.93 -23.67 32.78
CA SER A 182 7.46 -22.41 33.32
C SER A 182 8.98 -22.34 33.17
N PHE A 183 9.50 -21.14 32.88
CA PHE A 183 10.93 -20.89 32.71
C PHE A 183 11.30 -19.45 33.11
N ARG A 184 12.27 -19.29 34.02
CA ARG A 184 12.64 -17.96 34.57
C ARG A 184 14.04 -17.47 34.25
N SER A 185 14.97 -18.35 33.91
CA SER A 185 16.37 -18.01 33.64
C SER A 185 16.68 -18.09 32.14
N PHE A 186 17.89 -18.49 31.77
CA PHE A 186 18.32 -18.61 30.39
C PHE A 186 19.06 -19.91 30.10
N GLY A 187 19.10 -20.27 28.82
CA GLY A 187 19.81 -21.45 28.33
C GLY A 187 19.20 -22.78 28.78
N GLY A 188 17.95 -22.78 29.22
CA GLY A 188 17.28 -23.99 29.69
C GLY A 188 16.46 -24.70 28.62
N LEU A 189 16.18 -25.98 28.88
CA LEU A 189 15.35 -26.84 28.04
C LEU A 189 14.24 -27.44 28.90
N VAL A 190 12.99 -27.29 28.47
CA VAL A 190 11.84 -27.80 29.22
C VAL A 190 10.80 -28.41 28.29
N PHE A 191 10.65 -29.74 28.42
CA PHE A 191 9.66 -30.52 27.68
C PHE A 191 8.67 -31.20 28.62
N GLY A 192 7.48 -31.54 28.13
CA GLY A 192 6.46 -32.26 28.88
C GLY A 192 5.35 -31.35 29.40
N THR A 193 4.78 -31.67 30.57
CA THR A 193 3.60 -31.00 31.10
C THR A 193 3.87 -30.41 32.49
N ASP A 194 3.52 -29.14 32.69
CA ASP A 194 3.60 -28.45 33.98
C ASP A 194 4.99 -28.50 34.65
N ASN A 195 6.06 -28.58 33.85
CA ASN A 195 7.42 -28.59 34.36
C ASN A 195 7.93 -27.16 34.60
N VAL A 196 8.85 -27.00 35.55
CA VAL A 196 9.42 -25.71 35.94
C VAL A 196 10.94 -25.76 35.85
N ILE A 197 11.52 -24.85 35.07
CA ILE A 197 12.96 -24.58 35.08
C ILE A 197 13.23 -23.16 35.64
N SER A 198 14.00 -23.06 36.71
CA SER A 198 14.34 -21.77 37.33
C SER A 198 15.84 -21.48 37.37
N GLY A 199 16.68 -22.50 37.27
CA GLY A 199 18.14 -22.36 37.26
C GLY A 199 18.70 -21.94 35.91
N GLN A 200 19.88 -21.34 35.91
CA GLN A 200 20.64 -21.09 34.70
C GLN A 200 21.03 -22.42 34.06
N PHE A 201 20.81 -22.59 32.75
CA PHE A 201 21.10 -23.83 32.04
C PHE A 201 20.40 -25.08 32.61
N ALA A 202 19.31 -24.89 33.37
CA ALA A 202 18.56 -26.00 33.94
C ALA A 202 17.74 -26.73 32.87
N THR A 203 17.64 -28.06 32.99
CA THR A 203 17.00 -28.92 31.98
C THR A 203 15.97 -29.84 32.59
N VAL A 204 14.81 -29.97 31.94
CA VAL A 204 13.82 -31.03 32.16
C VAL A 204 13.54 -31.69 30.80
N LEU A 205 13.96 -32.94 30.62
CA LEU A 205 13.86 -33.63 29.32
C LEU A 205 12.43 -34.09 28.98
N GLY A 206 11.52 -34.16 29.96
CA GLY A 206 10.13 -34.59 29.75
C GLY A 206 9.39 -34.85 31.07
N GLY A 207 8.25 -35.55 30.96
CA GLY A 207 7.44 -35.93 32.13
C GLY A 207 6.53 -34.81 32.63
N GLY A 208 6.07 -34.90 33.88
CA GLY A 208 5.04 -34.04 34.44
C GLY A 208 5.40 -33.43 35.80
N GLN A 209 5.12 -32.15 36.02
CA GLN A 209 5.26 -31.51 37.34
C GLN A 209 6.67 -31.58 37.96
N ASN A 210 7.71 -31.68 37.13
CA ASN A 210 9.10 -31.69 37.57
C ASN A 210 9.63 -30.26 37.78
N ARG A 211 10.61 -30.08 38.67
CA ARG A 211 11.20 -28.78 39.01
C ARG A 211 12.73 -28.84 39.01
N ALA A 212 13.37 -28.24 38.02
CA ALA A 212 14.82 -28.02 37.98
C ALA A 212 15.15 -26.59 38.41
N ILE A 213 15.58 -26.42 39.66
CA ILE A 213 15.66 -25.12 40.33
C ILE A 213 17.08 -24.56 40.32
N ALA A 214 18.08 -25.42 40.52
CA ALA A 214 19.46 -24.99 40.64
C ALA A 214 20.15 -24.78 39.28
N PRO A 215 21.15 -23.88 39.19
CA PRO A 215 22.05 -23.78 38.05
C PRO A 215 22.63 -25.15 37.63
N TYR A 216 22.62 -25.40 36.32
CA TYR A 216 23.18 -26.61 35.70
C TYR A 216 22.52 -27.92 36.16
N SER A 217 21.34 -27.87 36.80
CA SER A 217 20.59 -29.07 37.20
C SER A 217 19.86 -29.71 36.02
N THR A 218 19.69 -31.04 36.05
CA THR A 218 18.96 -31.80 35.04
C THR A 218 17.95 -32.73 35.69
N VAL A 219 16.70 -32.69 35.24
CA VAL A 219 15.68 -33.70 35.52
C VAL A 219 15.44 -34.52 34.25
N ILE A 220 15.70 -35.83 34.32
CA ILE A 220 15.59 -36.74 33.17
C ILE A 220 14.13 -36.96 32.77
N GLY A 221 13.18 -36.88 33.71
CA GLY A 221 11.74 -36.99 33.42
C GLY A 221 10.95 -37.60 34.58
N SER A 222 9.97 -38.45 34.25
CA SER A 222 8.96 -38.96 35.21
C SER A 222 8.09 -37.85 35.80
N MET A 223 7.55 -38.03 37.00
CA MET A 223 6.58 -37.11 37.60
C MET A 223 7.06 -36.60 38.95
N GLN A 224 6.86 -35.31 39.23
CA GLN A 224 7.06 -34.68 40.55
C GLN A 224 8.50 -34.75 41.11
N ASN A 225 9.51 -34.83 40.24
CA ASN A 225 10.91 -34.74 40.67
C ASN A 225 11.33 -33.30 40.95
N VAL A 226 12.24 -33.11 41.90
CA VAL A 226 12.84 -31.81 42.21
C VAL A 226 14.35 -31.95 42.22
N SER A 227 15.04 -31.05 41.51
CA SER A 227 16.50 -30.89 41.60
C SER A 227 16.82 -29.48 42.06
N ASP A 228 17.42 -29.37 43.24
CA ASP A 228 17.70 -28.12 43.94
C ASP A 228 19.19 -27.90 44.23
N SER A 229 20.04 -28.84 43.80
CA SER A 229 21.49 -28.77 43.95
C SER A 229 22.19 -28.46 42.62
N ASN A 230 23.24 -27.64 42.67
CA ASN A 230 24.00 -27.27 41.47
C ASN A 230 24.62 -28.53 40.84
N TYR A 231 24.54 -28.63 39.51
CA TYR A 231 25.09 -29.76 38.74
C TYR A 231 24.46 -31.13 39.05
N GLU A 232 23.30 -31.17 39.70
CA GLU A 232 22.61 -32.41 40.05
C GLU A 232 21.84 -33.01 38.86
N ILE A 233 21.69 -34.35 38.85
CA ILE A 233 20.84 -35.10 37.92
C ILE A 233 19.79 -35.89 38.71
N THR A 234 18.50 -35.69 38.41
CA THR A 234 17.35 -36.32 39.09
C THR A 234 16.42 -37.02 38.09
N PRO A 235 15.75 -38.13 38.44
CA PRO A 235 15.95 -38.92 39.66
C PRO A 235 17.30 -39.64 39.63
N MET A 236 18.02 -39.60 40.74
CA MET A 236 19.15 -40.51 40.94
C MET A 236 18.60 -41.93 41.04
N PRO A 237 19.28 -42.94 40.47
CA PRO A 237 18.95 -44.32 40.78
C PRO A 237 19.02 -44.44 42.30
N GLN A 238 17.94 -44.89 42.94
CA GLN A 238 18.07 -45.40 44.29
C GLN A 238 19.11 -46.51 44.21
N SER A 239 20.32 -46.25 44.73
CA SER A 239 21.30 -47.29 44.97
C SER A 239 20.55 -48.36 45.74
N GLY A 240 20.28 -49.49 45.08
CA GLY A 240 19.59 -50.60 45.69
C GLY A 240 20.27 -50.87 47.01
N GLY A 241 19.54 -50.66 48.11
CA GLY A 241 19.92 -51.15 49.41
C GLY A 241 19.91 -52.67 49.32
N GLY A 242 20.99 -53.23 48.77
CA GLY A 242 21.42 -54.57 49.08
C GLY A 242 21.74 -54.58 50.56
N SER A 243 20.72 -54.80 51.40
CA SER A 243 20.94 -55.33 52.73
C SER A 243 21.41 -56.76 52.55
N THR A 244 22.72 -56.91 52.48
CA THR A 244 23.41 -58.16 52.73
C THR A 244 23.21 -58.58 54.18
N GLY A 245 22.72 -59.79 54.40
CA GLY A 245 23.09 -60.58 55.57
C GLY A 245 22.09 -60.58 56.73
N GLY A 246 21.41 -61.72 56.86
CA GLY A 246 20.65 -62.08 58.05
C GLY A 246 20.24 -63.55 58.04
N GLY A 247 21.09 -64.44 57.53
CA GLY A 247 21.00 -65.87 57.83
C GLY A 247 21.52 -66.09 59.25
N GLY A 248 20.63 -66.47 60.15
CA GLY A 248 20.91 -66.94 61.50
C GLY A 248 19.92 -68.06 61.80
N PHE A 249 20.46 -69.21 62.20
CA PHE A 249 19.80 -70.47 62.51
C PHE A 249 18.52 -70.35 63.33
#